data_AF-A0A6F8YWU3-F1
#
_entry.id   AF-A0A6F8YWU3-F1
#
_cell.length_a   1.000
_cell.length_b   1.000
_cell.length_c   1.000
_cell.angle_alpha   90.00
_cell.angle_beta   90.00
_cell.angle_gamma   90.00
#
_symmetry.space_group_name_H-M   'P 1'
#
loop_
_entity.id
_entity.type
_entity.pdbx_description
1 polymer ?
#
loop_
_entity_poly.entity_id
_entity_poly.type
_entity_poly.pdbx_seq_one_letter_code
_entity_poly.pdbx_strand_id
1 'polypeptide(L)'
;MHAPDPAATLATLHRDRPHLAAAFERALPGARAAVLARLWGAYAREPIPGVLRRARDGGRLTVHTGAGALTGPADAARPYAPPPDGLTVKLGAVPYTDPAALARALGHAGFAVEVDNSVANLALARTAPGASRP
;
A
#
# COMPACT_ATOMS: atom_id res chain seq x y z
N MET A 1 -5.37 8.09 19.16
CA MET A 1 -3.92 7.96 18.90
C MET A 1 -3.69 8.21 17.43
N HIS A 2 -2.96 9.26 17.04
CA HIS A 2 -2.56 9.45 15.65
C HIS A 2 -1.34 8.55 15.41
N ALA A 3 -1.49 7.54 14.57
CA ALA A 3 -0.36 6.70 14.20
C ALA A 3 0.52 7.48 13.20
N PRO A 4 1.84 7.46 13.34
CA PRO A 4 2.71 8.28 12.51
C PRO A 4 2.62 7.85 11.03
N ASP A 5 2.43 8.83 10.16
CA ASP A 5 2.51 8.64 8.71
C ASP A 5 3.99 8.70 8.23
N PRO A 6 4.27 8.38 6.95
CA PRO A 6 5.65 8.42 6.45
C PRO A 6 6.35 9.77 6.58
N ALA A 7 5.63 10.90 6.52
CA ALA A 7 6.23 12.23 6.64
C ALA A 7 6.60 12.54 8.10
N ALA A 8 5.70 12.23 9.04
CA ALA A 8 5.96 12.36 10.47
C ALA A 8 7.12 11.46 10.93
N THR A 9 7.20 10.23 10.39
CA THR A 9 8.33 9.32 10.62
C THR A 9 9.62 9.89 10.07
N LEU A 10 9.64 10.36 8.82
CA LEU A 10 10.84 10.94 8.21
C LEU A 10 11.34 12.17 8.99
N ALA A 11 10.44 13.06 9.41
CA ALA A 11 10.79 14.21 10.23
C ALA A 11 11.42 13.79 11.57
N THR A 12 10.94 12.71 12.16
CA THR A 12 11.50 12.14 13.40
C THR A 12 12.88 11.52 13.16
N LEU A 13 13.07 10.81 12.05
CA LEU A 13 14.38 10.28 11.67
C LEU A 13 15.41 11.39 11.45
N HIS A 14 15.05 12.48 10.77
CA HIS A 14 15.98 13.60 10.58
C HIS A 14 16.46 14.21 11.90
N ARG A 15 15.59 14.26 12.92
CA ARG A 15 15.96 14.78 14.24
C ARG A 15 16.78 13.78 15.06
N ASP A 16 16.32 12.54 15.14
CA ASP A 16 16.78 11.61 16.19
C ASP A 16 17.75 10.55 15.66
N ARG A 17 17.67 10.21 14.36
CA ARG A 17 18.45 9.14 13.70
C ARG A 17 18.77 9.49 12.24
N PRO A 18 19.47 10.60 11.95
CA PRO A 18 19.60 11.14 10.59
C PRO A 18 20.24 10.18 9.59
N HIS A 19 21.10 9.26 10.06
CA HIS A 19 21.72 8.22 9.22
C HIS A 19 20.70 7.22 8.62
N LEU A 20 19.49 7.10 9.19
CA LEU A 20 18.43 6.24 8.66
C LEU A 20 17.51 6.94 7.66
N ALA A 21 17.49 8.27 7.61
CA ALA A 21 16.53 9.04 6.79
C ALA A 21 16.65 8.69 5.31
N ALA A 22 17.86 8.72 4.76
CA ALA A 22 18.08 8.39 3.34
C ALA A 22 17.73 6.93 3.00
N ALA A 23 17.95 5.99 3.94
CA ALA A 23 17.57 4.58 3.75
C ALA A 23 16.04 4.41 3.77
N PHE A 24 15.36 5.13 4.67
CA PHE A 24 13.91 5.14 4.77
C PHE A 24 13.26 5.70 3.50
N GLU A 25 13.75 6.83 2.99
CA GLU A 25 13.25 7.42 1.74
C GLU A 25 13.41 6.47 0.55
N ARG A 26 14.57 5.81 0.42
CA ARG A 26 14.78 4.79 -0.62
C ARG A 26 13.84 3.59 -0.48
N ALA A 27 13.50 3.20 0.74
CA ALA A 27 12.61 2.08 1.01
C ALA A 27 11.13 2.39 0.78
N LEU A 28 10.75 3.68 0.81
CA LEU A 28 9.36 4.12 0.84
C LEU A 28 8.53 3.72 -0.41
N PRO A 29 9.02 3.89 -1.65
CA PRO A 29 8.25 3.47 -2.84
C PRO A 29 7.91 1.98 -2.82
N GLY A 30 8.89 1.14 -2.50
CA GLY A 30 8.66 -0.30 -2.38
C GLY A 30 7.74 -0.65 -1.20
N ALA A 31 7.74 0.13 -0.12
CA ALA A 31 6.87 -0.12 1.03
C ALA A 31 5.41 0.18 0.66
N ARG A 32 5.18 1.30 -0.04
CA ARG A 32 3.87 1.65 -0.61
C ARG A 32 3.37 0.57 -1.57
N ALA A 33 4.20 0.13 -2.51
CA ALA A 33 3.83 -0.93 -3.46
C ALA A 33 3.45 -2.24 -2.76
N ALA A 34 4.18 -2.63 -1.71
CA ALA A 34 3.89 -3.85 -0.94
C ALA A 34 2.62 -3.76 -0.10
N VAL A 35 2.32 -2.60 0.49
CA VAL A 35 1.05 -2.39 1.22
C VAL A 35 -0.12 -2.31 0.24
N LEU A 36 0.05 -1.64 -0.90
CA LEU A 36 -0.95 -1.56 -1.96
C LEU A 36 -1.28 -2.94 -2.56
N ALA A 37 -0.28 -3.80 -2.78
CA ALA A 37 -0.51 -5.16 -3.26
C ALA A 37 -1.32 -6.01 -2.26
N ARG A 38 -1.07 -5.85 -0.95
CA ARG A 38 -1.88 -6.52 0.08
C ARG A 38 -3.32 -6.02 0.09
N LEU A 39 -3.52 -4.71 0.02
CA LEU A 39 -4.85 -4.12 -0.06
C LEU A 39 -5.59 -4.58 -1.33
N TRP A 40 -4.90 -4.57 -2.47
CA TRP A 40 -5.43 -5.04 -3.73
C TRP A 40 -5.78 -6.52 -3.70
N GLY A 41 -4.90 -7.34 -3.12
CA GLY A 41 -5.13 -8.76 -2.87
C GLY A 41 -6.35 -9.01 -1.98
N ALA A 42 -6.55 -8.22 -0.91
CA ALA A 42 -7.75 -8.29 -0.08
C ALA A 42 -9.01 -7.97 -0.89
N TYR A 43 -8.99 -6.85 -1.63
CA TYR A 43 -10.03 -6.52 -2.60
C TYR A 43 -10.18 -7.52 -3.72
N ALA A 44 -9.28 -8.51 -3.90
CA ALA A 44 -9.34 -9.57 -4.90
C ALA A 44 -9.92 -10.91 -4.40
N ARG A 45 -10.00 -11.14 -3.08
CA ARG A 45 -10.44 -12.42 -2.53
C ARG A 45 -11.30 -12.37 -1.26
N GLU A 46 -11.19 -11.33 -0.45
CA GLU A 46 -11.88 -11.28 0.84
C GLU A 46 -13.35 -10.86 0.68
N PRO A 47 -14.26 -11.35 1.55
CA PRO A 47 -15.67 -10.97 1.56
C PRO A 47 -15.87 -9.58 2.17
N ILE A 48 -15.30 -8.55 1.52
CA ILE A 48 -15.37 -7.16 1.99
C ILE A 48 -16.77 -6.59 1.71
N PRO A 49 -17.47 -6.06 2.72
CA PRO A 49 -18.74 -5.36 2.51
C PRO A 49 -18.61 -4.23 1.49
N GLY A 50 -19.54 -4.17 0.54
CA GLY A 50 -19.54 -3.18 -0.55
C GLY A 50 -18.78 -3.61 -1.80
N VAL A 51 -18.12 -4.77 -1.82
CA VAL A 51 -17.68 -5.41 -3.07
C VAL A 51 -18.85 -6.11 -3.75
N LEU A 52 -19.19 -5.67 -4.96
CA LEU A 52 -20.36 -6.12 -5.70
C LEU A 52 -20.03 -7.23 -6.70
N ARG A 53 -18.92 -7.07 -7.43
CA ARG A 53 -18.50 -8.01 -8.48
C ARG A 53 -16.99 -7.97 -8.69
N ARG A 54 -16.43 -9.10 -9.12
CA ARG A 54 -15.03 -9.26 -9.49
C ARG A 54 -14.96 -9.83 -10.90
N ALA A 55 -14.10 -9.30 -11.74
CA ALA A 55 -13.89 -9.81 -13.11
C ALA A 55 -12.39 -9.80 -13.42
N ARG A 56 -11.91 -10.87 -14.07
CA ARG A 56 -10.53 -10.96 -14.55
C ARG A 56 -10.56 -11.05 -16.07
N ASP A 57 -9.77 -10.19 -16.73
CA ASP A 57 -9.64 -10.16 -18.18
C ASP A 57 -8.26 -9.59 -18.56
N GLY A 58 -7.61 -10.20 -19.56
CA GLY A 58 -6.34 -9.69 -20.12
C GLY A 58 -5.24 -9.40 -19.08
N GLY A 59 -5.12 -10.22 -18.03
CA GLY A 59 -4.15 -10.00 -16.94
C GLY A 59 -4.50 -8.85 -15.97
N ARG A 60 -5.68 -8.25 -16.12
CA ARG A 60 -6.24 -7.25 -15.21
C ARG A 60 -7.33 -7.85 -14.34
N LEU A 61 -7.47 -7.31 -13.15
CA LEU A 61 -8.58 -7.56 -12.25
C LEU A 61 -9.38 -6.26 -12.09
N THR A 62 -10.70 -6.37 -12.22
CA THR A 62 -11.64 -5.30 -11.93
C THR A 62 -12.52 -5.72 -10.75
N VAL A 63 -12.63 -4.86 -9.75
CA VAL A 63 -13.47 -5.04 -8.57
C VAL A 63 -14.46 -3.89 -8.52
N HIS A 64 -15.74 -4.21 -8.71
CA HIS A 64 -16.81 -3.22 -8.63
C HIS A 64 -17.21 -3.04 -7.17
N THR A 65 -17.20 -1.79 -6.71
CA THR A 65 -17.66 -1.40 -5.37
C THR A 65 -18.73 -0.31 -5.48
N GLY A 66 -19.38 0.03 -4.37
CA GLY A 66 -20.29 1.19 -4.30
C GLY A 66 -19.60 2.53 -4.59
N ALA A 67 -18.28 2.63 -4.40
CA ALA A 67 -17.50 3.84 -4.69
C ALA A 67 -17.00 3.90 -6.15
N GLY A 68 -17.12 2.80 -6.91
CA GLY A 68 -16.68 2.72 -8.30
C GLY A 68 -15.92 1.44 -8.64
N ALA A 69 -15.42 1.36 -9.87
CA ALA A 69 -14.62 0.23 -10.32
C ALA A 69 -13.15 0.43 -9.93
N LEU A 70 -12.61 -0.50 -9.14
CA LEU A 70 -11.18 -0.65 -8.91
C LEU A 70 -10.58 -1.50 -10.02
N THR A 71 -9.48 -1.07 -10.62
CA THR A 71 -8.78 -1.85 -11.66
C THR A 71 -7.27 -1.85 -11.44
N GLY A 72 -6.69 -3.04 -11.45
CA GLY A 72 -5.25 -3.24 -11.26
C GLY A 72 -4.75 -4.51 -11.94
N PRO A 73 -3.44 -4.75 -11.91
CA PRO A 73 -2.84 -5.96 -12.46
C PRO A 73 -3.22 -7.18 -11.60
N ALA A 74 -3.61 -8.28 -12.25
CA ALA A 74 -4.25 -9.43 -11.61
C ALA A 74 -3.26 -10.37 -10.89
N ASP A 75 -1.99 -10.31 -11.30
CA ASP A 75 -0.84 -11.01 -10.71
C ASP A 75 -0.41 -10.39 -9.38
N ALA A 76 -0.40 -9.06 -9.26
CA ALA A 76 -0.10 -8.34 -8.02
C ALA A 76 -1.15 -8.58 -6.91
N ALA A 77 -2.33 -9.08 -7.26
CA ALA A 77 -3.37 -9.49 -6.31
C ALA A 77 -3.16 -10.91 -5.76
N ARG A 78 -2.17 -11.67 -6.24
CA ARG A 78 -1.93 -13.04 -5.76
C ARG A 78 -1.27 -13.01 -4.38
N PRO A 79 -1.66 -13.91 -3.47
CA PRO A 79 -0.98 -14.06 -2.18
C PRO A 79 0.53 -14.25 -2.39
N TYR A 80 1.33 -13.51 -1.61
CA TYR A 80 2.80 -13.58 -1.60
C TYR A 80 3.50 -13.19 -2.92
N ALA A 81 2.77 -12.71 -3.94
CA ALA A 81 3.42 -12.18 -5.14
C ALA A 81 4.23 -10.93 -4.78
N PRO A 82 5.48 -10.81 -5.27
CA PRO A 82 6.22 -9.57 -5.12
C PRO A 82 5.48 -8.46 -5.89
N PRO A 83 5.23 -7.31 -5.25
CA PRO A 83 4.62 -6.18 -5.95
C PRO A 83 5.58 -5.66 -7.02
N PRO A 84 5.09 -5.34 -8.23
CA PRO A 84 5.91 -4.60 -9.18
C PRO A 84 6.22 -3.20 -8.65
N ASP A 85 7.39 -2.68 -9.01
CA ASP A 85 7.72 -1.29 -8.73
C ASP A 85 6.67 -0.36 -9.36
N GLY A 86 6.25 0.66 -8.61
CA GLY A 86 5.23 1.59 -9.08
C GLY A 86 3.84 0.97 -9.29
N LEU A 87 3.53 -0.16 -8.63
CA LEU A 87 2.20 -0.76 -8.63
C LEU A 87 1.11 0.31 -8.54
N THR A 88 0.19 0.28 -9.49
CA THR A 88 -0.90 1.26 -9.60
C THR A 88 -2.24 0.53 -9.62
N VAL A 89 -3.16 0.98 -8.76
CA VAL A 89 -4.58 0.59 -8.79
C VAL A 89 -5.40 1.83 -9.15
N LYS A 90 -6.31 1.70 -10.11
CA LYS A 90 -7.20 2.80 -10.52
C LYS A 90 -8.54 2.69 -9.81
N LEU A 91 -9.10 3.80 -9.35
CA LEU A 91 -10.52 3.94 -9.02
C LEU A 91 -11.17 4.79 -10.11
N GLY A 92 -11.97 4.14 -10.96
CA GLY A 92 -12.41 4.73 -12.22
C GLY A 92 -11.21 5.12 -13.08
N ALA A 93 -11.09 6.40 -13.41
CA ALA A 93 -9.96 6.94 -14.19
C ALA A 93 -8.74 7.32 -13.32
N VAL A 94 -8.90 7.44 -12.00
CA VAL A 94 -7.89 8.02 -11.11
C VAL A 94 -6.88 6.95 -10.67
N PRO A 95 -5.57 7.07 -10.97
CA PRO A 95 -4.55 6.13 -10.53
C PRO A 95 -4.09 6.40 -9.09
N TYR A 96 -3.84 5.33 -8.33
CA TYR A 96 -3.27 5.38 -6.99
C TYR A 96 -2.05 4.45 -6.88
N THR A 97 -0.93 5.01 -6.45
CA THR A 97 0.27 4.31 -5.99
C THR A 97 0.42 4.39 -4.47
N ASP A 98 -0.28 5.33 -3.84
CA ASP A 98 -0.39 5.48 -2.39
C ASP A 98 -1.61 4.67 -1.88
N PRO A 99 -1.39 3.61 -1.08
CA PRO A 99 -2.48 2.80 -0.56
C PRO A 99 -3.39 3.55 0.42
N ALA A 100 -2.86 4.52 1.18
CA ALA A 100 -3.67 5.28 2.13
C ALA A 100 -4.54 6.31 1.40
N ALA A 101 -4.03 6.92 0.33
CA ALA A 101 -4.84 7.77 -0.55
C ALA A 101 -5.98 6.98 -1.21
N LEU A 102 -5.72 5.76 -1.68
CA LEU A 102 -6.76 4.87 -2.20
C LEU A 102 -7.82 4.54 -1.12
N ALA A 103 -7.39 4.20 0.10
CA ALA A 103 -8.30 3.90 1.20
C ALA A 103 -9.20 5.11 1.54
N ARG A 104 -8.66 6.33 1.55
CA ARG A 104 -9.45 7.57 1.73
C ARG A 104 -10.47 7.76 0.61
N ALA A 105 -10.06 7.55 -0.64
CA ALA A 105 -10.94 7.68 -1.80
C ALA A 105 -12.10 6.66 -1.80
N LEU A 106 -11.90 5.50 -1.16
CA LEU A 106 -12.92 4.49 -0.94
C LEU A 106 -13.81 4.76 0.28
N GLY A 107 -13.60 5.89 0.98
CA GLY A 107 -14.37 6.29 2.16
C GLY A 107 -13.86 5.70 3.48
N HIS A 108 -12.70 5.07 3.49
CA HIS A 108 -12.13 4.41 4.67
C HIS A 108 -11.11 5.30 5.40
N ALA A 109 -11.51 6.51 5.81
CA ALA A 109 -10.60 7.51 6.38
C ALA A 109 -9.86 7.05 7.65
N GLY A 110 -10.54 6.33 8.55
CA GLY A 110 -9.91 5.76 9.75
C GLY A 110 -8.87 4.68 9.42
N PHE A 111 -9.25 3.74 8.56
CA PHE A 111 -8.35 2.69 8.08
C PHE A 111 -7.15 3.26 7.31
N ALA A 112 -7.32 4.37 6.57
CA ALA A 112 -6.22 5.01 5.87
C ALA A 112 -5.08 5.46 6.80
N VAL A 113 -5.38 5.85 8.04
CA VAL A 113 -4.36 6.19 9.05
C VAL A 113 -3.54 4.95 9.42
N GLU A 114 -4.19 3.80 9.57
CA GLU A 114 -3.52 2.52 9.84
C GLU A 114 -2.66 2.06 8.64
N VAL A 115 -3.14 2.32 7.42
CA VAL A 115 -2.40 2.05 6.19
C VAL A 115 -1.16 2.94 6.08
N ASP A 116 -1.26 4.23 6.39
CA ASP A 116 -0.11 5.15 6.43
C ASP A 116 0.96 4.67 7.44
N ASN A 117 0.52 4.31 8.65
CA ASN A 117 1.41 3.73 9.66
C ASN A 117 2.03 2.40 9.22
N SER A 118 1.29 1.56 8.50
CA SER A 118 1.81 0.31 7.95
C SER A 118 2.91 0.55 6.90
N VAL A 119 2.72 1.56 6.04
CA VAL A 119 3.74 1.98 5.07
C VAL A 119 4.99 2.49 5.79
N ALA A 120 4.83 3.36 6.80
CA ALA A 120 5.94 3.89 7.57
C ALA A 120 6.73 2.77 8.28
N ASN A 121 6.04 1.86 8.97
CA ASN A 121 6.68 0.74 9.67
C ASN A 121 7.38 -0.22 8.70
N LEU A 122 6.80 -0.48 7.53
CA LEU A 122 7.44 -1.35 6.54
C LEU A 122 8.68 -0.70 5.91
N ALA A 123 8.66 0.62 5.68
CA ALA A 123 9.83 1.35 5.22
C ALA A 123 10.95 1.34 6.27
N LEU A 124 10.63 1.56 7.56
CA LEU A 124 11.57 1.44 8.67
C LEU A 124 12.16 0.02 8.78
N ALA A 125 11.33 -1.02 8.67
CA ALA A 125 11.81 -2.40 8.75
C ALA A 125 12.86 -2.72 7.68
N ARG A 126 12.80 -2.05 6.52
CA ARG A 126 13.76 -2.20 5.43
C ARG A 126 15.02 -1.36 5.59
N THR A 127 15.08 -0.44 6.56
CA THR A 127 16.32 0.26 6.92
C THR A 127 17.17 -0.54 7.89
N ALA A 128 16.62 -1.59 8.51
CA ALA A 128 17.40 -2.47 9.36
C ALA A 128 18.49 -3.15 8.51
N PRO A 129 19.75 -3.19 8.98
CA PRO A 129 20.74 -4.07 8.39
C PRO A 129 20.15 -5.48 8.37
N GLY A 130 20.17 -6.13 7.19
CA GLY A 130 19.69 -7.51 7.09
C GLY A 130 20.37 -8.32 8.17
N ALA A 131 19.59 -9.06 8.97
CA ALA A 131 20.15 -9.93 10.00
C ALA A 131 21.24 -10.78 9.33
N SER A 132 22.51 -10.50 9.65
CA SER A 132 23.59 -11.40 9.28
C SER A 132 23.20 -12.75 9.85
N ARG A 133 22.81 -13.68 8.98
CA ARG A 133 22.65 -15.07 9.38
C ARG A 133 24.00 -15.51 9.95
N PRO A 134 24.05 -16.05 11.17
CA PRO A 134 25.22 -16.81 11.60
C PRO A 134 25.43 -18.03 10.69
#